data_AF-A0A6A5YR71-F1
#
_entry.id   AF-A0A6A5YR71-F1
#
_cell.length_a   1.000
_cell.length_b   1.000
_cell.length_c   1.000
_cell.angle_alpha   90.00
_cell.angle_beta   90.00
_cell.angle_gamma   90.00
#
_symmetry.space_group_name_H-M   'P 1'
#
loop_
_entity.id
_entity.type
_entity.pdbx_description
1 polymer ?
#
loop_
_entity_poly.entity_id
_entity_poly.type
_entity_poly.pdbx_seq_one_letter_code
_entity_poly.pdbx_strand_id
1 'polypeptide(L)'
;METHVCRCYENGERAKQQLASIKGEQNRIKAEQSRLATMQRRAVQAHARTEVDLNAAIVSYSQSLCRPFFDSLREVLPVEIRDMIYADLLSIESSDSKAIHNHPDNHLNIFPQAPHQFTDPYFIQTAYVGDEARAELLNLIYRQHFQKCEYDLGVESLHALGTMDTYDTGLKPLRVVRDLTLCWAPDQCEPLRDPEFTSDKTLAGTPWRLCFEHLLSVEQKAGFRFKLEVILGLY
;
A
#
# COMPACT_ATOMS: atom_id res chain seq x y z
N MET A 1 39.86 -75.78 3.73
CA MET A 1 39.55 -74.52 4.45
C MET A 1 40.10 -73.27 3.75
N GLU A 2 40.46 -73.31 2.46
CA GLU A 2 41.13 -72.17 1.78
C GLU A 2 40.23 -71.37 0.81
N THR A 3 39.05 -71.87 0.46
CA THR A 3 38.15 -71.21 -0.50
C THR A 3 37.33 -70.05 0.10
N HIS A 4 37.25 -69.95 1.43
CA HIS A 4 36.45 -68.90 2.10
C HIS A 4 37.19 -67.56 2.25
N VAL A 5 38.53 -67.56 2.31
CA VAL A 5 39.33 -66.34 2.50
C VAL A 5 39.39 -65.50 1.22
N CYS A 6 39.38 -66.14 0.05
CA CYS A 6 39.49 -65.47 -1.25
C CYS A 6 38.24 -64.64 -1.61
N ARG A 7 37.03 -65.14 -1.31
CA ARG A 7 35.77 -64.42 -1.59
C ARG A 7 35.59 -63.14 -0.78
N CYS A 8 36.11 -63.08 0.44
CA CYS A 8 36.02 -61.87 1.26
C CYS A 8 36.86 -60.72 0.70
N TYR A 9 38.01 -61.04 0.08
CA TYR A 9 38.90 -60.03 -0.51
C TYR A 9 38.34 -59.46 -1.82
N GLU A 10 37.80 -60.32 -2.69
CA GLU A 10 37.17 -59.90 -3.96
C GLU A 10 35.90 -59.06 -3.73
N ASN A 11 35.10 -59.43 -2.71
CA ASN A 11 33.93 -58.65 -2.32
C ASN A 11 34.31 -57.29 -1.72
N GLY A 12 35.43 -57.22 -0.99
CA GLY A 12 35.98 -55.97 -0.46
C GLY A 12 36.45 -55.00 -1.56
N GLU A 13 37.16 -55.50 -2.58
CA GLU A 13 37.61 -54.68 -3.71
C GLU A 13 36.43 -54.22 -4.59
N ARG A 14 35.42 -55.06 -4.84
CA ARG A 14 34.18 -54.62 -5.52
C ARG A 14 33.45 -53.54 -4.74
N ALA A 15 33.34 -53.67 -3.42
CA ALA A 15 32.69 -52.66 -2.58
C ALA A 15 33.44 -51.32 -2.63
N LYS A 16 34.78 -51.34 -2.62
CA LYS A 16 35.60 -50.13 -2.77
C LYS A 16 35.42 -49.46 -4.15
N GLN A 17 35.38 -50.24 -5.23
CA GLN A 17 35.13 -49.72 -6.58
C GLN A 17 33.73 -49.11 -6.71
N GLN A 18 32.71 -49.76 -6.13
CA GLN A 18 31.34 -49.22 -6.09
C GLN A 18 31.26 -47.92 -5.29
N LEU A 19 31.92 -47.84 -4.14
CA LEU A 19 32.00 -46.61 -3.32
C LEU A 19 32.70 -45.46 -4.05
N ALA A 20 33.79 -45.75 -4.77
CA ALA A 20 34.50 -44.76 -5.58
C ALA A 20 33.61 -44.25 -6.73
N SER A 21 32.88 -45.14 -7.39
CA SER A 21 31.91 -44.81 -8.44
C SER A 21 30.78 -43.92 -7.92
N ILE A 22 30.16 -44.29 -6.78
CA ILE A 22 29.09 -43.51 -6.15
C ILE A 22 29.58 -42.12 -5.73
N LYS A 23 30.78 -42.01 -5.15
CA LYS A 23 31.38 -40.70 -4.82
C LYS A 23 31.63 -39.85 -6.06
N GLY A 24 32.09 -40.46 -7.15
CA GLY A 24 32.26 -39.78 -8.44
C GLY A 24 30.93 -39.20 -8.95
N GLU A 25 29.87 -40.00 -8.89
CA GLU A 25 28.54 -39.58 -9.34
C GLU A 25 27.92 -38.51 -8.42
N GLN A 26 28.08 -38.62 -7.11
CA GLN A 26 27.66 -37.58 -6.16
C GLN A 26 28.37 -36.25 -6.42
N ASN A 27 29.65 -36.28 -6.76
CA ASN A 27 30.40 -35.07 -7.10
C ASN A 27 29.92 -34.47 -8.42
N ARG A 28 29.60 -35.31 -9.41
CA ARG A 28 28.97 -34.86 -10.67
C ARG A 28 27.61 -34.20 -10.44
N ILE A 29 26.73 -34.85 -9.68
CA ILE A 29 25.40 -34.32 -9.35
C ILE A 29 25.53 -32.98 -8.61
N LYS A 30 26.44 -32.87 -7.62
CA LYS A 30 26.67 -31.60 -6.89
C LYS A 30 27.19 -30.49 -7.81
N ALA A 31 28.10 -30.81 -8.72
CA ALA A 31 28.62 -29.85 -9.69
C ALA A 31 27.51 -29.38 -10.65
N GLU A 32 26.66 -30.29 -11.10
CA GLU A 32 25.54 -29.99 -11.98
C GLU A 32 24.45 -29.17 -11.29
N GLN A 33 24.09 -29.51 -10.05
CA GLN A 33 23.18 -28.71 -9.22
C GLN A 33 23.71 -27.30 -8.99
N SER A 34 25.01 -27.16 -8.73
CA SER A 34 25.66 -25.85 -8.58
C SER A 34 25.62 -25.04 -9.88
N ARG A 35 25.80 -25.70 -11.03
CA ARG A 35 25.69 -25.08 -12.36
C ARG A 35 24.26 -24.60 -12.62
N LEU A 36 23.26 -25.44 -12.35
CA LEU A 36 21.84 -25.12 -12.53
C LEU A 36 21.41 -23.96 -11.63
N ALA A 37 21.79 -23.96 -10.35
CA ALA A 37 21.51 -22.85 -9.43
C ALA A 37 22.11 -21.52 -9.92
N THR A 38 23.34 -21.57 -10.47
CA THR A 38 23.99 -20.38 -11.04
C THR A 38 23.26 -19.88 -12.28
N MET A 39 22.82 -20.78 -13.17
CA MET A 39 22.03 -20.41 -14.36
C MET A 39 20.67 -19.81 -13.97
N GLN A 40 19.96 -20.40 -13.00
CA GLN A 40 18.69 -19.87 -12.51
C GLN A 40 18.84 -18.47 -11.92
N ARG A 41 19.86 -18.23 -11.08
CA ARG A 41 20.13 -16.88 -10.54
C ARG A 41 20.37 -15.85 -11.65
N ARG A 42 21.15 -16.22 -12.69
CA ARG A 42 21.38 -15.32 -13.83
C ARG A 42 20.12 -15.05 -14.63
N ALA A 43 19.27 -16.06 -14.84
CA ALA A 43 18.00 -15.89 -15.54
C ALA A 43 17.04 -14.97 -14.77
N VAL A 44 16.91 -15.15 -13.45
CA VAL A 44 16.10 -14.27 -12.59
C VAL A 44 16.62 -12.83 -12.63
N GLN A 45 17.93 -12.65 -12.55
CA GLN A 45 18.53 -11.31 -12.64
C GLN A 45 18.33 -10.68 -14.03
N ALA A 46 18.43 -11.46 -15.10
CA ALA A 46 18.17 -10.97 -16.46
C ALA A 46 16.70 -10.57 -16.64
N HIS A 47 15.76 -11.40 -16.16
CA HIS A 47 14.34 -11.08 -16.20
C HIS A 47 14.02 -9.79 -15.43
N ALA A 48 14.52 -9.67 -14.21
CA ALA A 48 14.34 -8.48 -13.39
C ALA A 48 14.91 -7.21 -14.07
N ARG A 49 16.04 -7.31 -14.76
CA ARG A 49 16.59 -6.19 -15.53
C ARG A 49 15.69 -5.80 -16.70
N THR A 50 15.22 -6.79 -17.47
CA THR A 50 14.31 -6.54 -18.59
C THR A 50 13.00 -5.90 -18.14
N GLU A 51 12.44 -6.34 -17.00
CA GLU A 51 11.24 -5.71 -16.42
C GLU A 51 11.49 -4.25 -16.01
N VAL A 52 12.64 -3.96 -15.40
CA VAL A 52 13.03 -2.59 -15.04
C VAL A 52 13.17 -1.72 -16.29
N ASP A 53 13.84 -2.21 -17.33
CA ASP A 53 14.06 -1.47 -18.58
C ASP A 53 12.74 -1.22 -19.33
N LEU A 54 11.83 -2.21 -19.36
CA LEU A 54 10.53 -2.07 -19.98
C LEU A 54 9.65 -1.07 -19.22
N ASN A 55 9.63 -1.14 -17.89
CA ASN A 55 8.90 -0.19 -17.06
C ASN A 55 9.43 1.23 -17.26
N ALA A 56 10.76 1.41 -17.34
CA ALA A 56 11.36 2.71 -17.63
C ALA A 56 10.95 3.24 -19.01
N ALA A 57 10.91 2.38 -20.03
CA ALA A 57 10.47 2.75 -21.37
C ALA A 57 8.98 3.13 -21.42
N ILE A 58 8.11 2.38 -20.73
CA ILE A 58 6.67 2.67 -20.61
C ILE A 58 6.47 4.03 -19.91
N VAL A 59 7.21 4.27 -18.83
CA VAL A 59 7.17 5.55 -18.10
C VAL A 59 7.61 6.70 -19.00
N SER A 60 8.73 6.56 -19.71
CA SER A 60 9.26 7.60 -20.60
C SER A 60 8.32 7.89 -21.77
N TYR A 61 7.74 6.86 -22.39
CA TYR A 61 6.75 7.03 -23.45
C TYR A 61 5.52 7.77 -22.94
N SER A 62 4.96 7.34 -21.82
CA SER A 62 3.77 7.95 -21.22
C SER A 62 4.04 9.40 -20.78
N GLN A 63 5.23 9.68 -20.24
CA GLN A 63 5.70 11.04 -19.96
C GLN A 63 5.66 11.95 -21.18
N SER A 64 6.15 11.47 -22.32
CA SER A 64 6.23 12.25 -23.56
C SER A 64 4.86 12.63 -24.13
N LEU A 65 3.82 11.85 -23.80
CA LEU A 65 2.45 12.08 -24.26
C LEU A 65 1.61 12.84 -23.24
N CYS A 66 1.66 12.44 -21.97
CA CYS A 66 0.77 12.96 -20.94
C CYS A 66 1.21 14.33 -20.41
N ARG A 67 2.52 14.54 -20.17
CA ARG A 67 2.99 15.80 -19.57
C ARG A 67 2.62 17.03 -20.40
N PRO A 68 2.88 17.07 -21.72
CA PRO A 68 2.50 18.24 -22.52
C PRO A 68 1.01 18.55 -22.47
N PHE A 69 0.16 17.52 -22.36
CA PHE A 69 -1.29 17.70 -22.21
C PHE A 69 -1.66 18.35 -20.87
N PHE A 70 -1.15 17.83 -19.74
CA PHE A 70 -1.40 18.41 -18.41
C PHE A 70 -0.79 19.80 -18.26
N ASP A 71 0.40 20.03 -18.80
CA ASP A 71 1.05 21.34 -18.81
C ASP A 71 0.19 22.35 -19.60
N SER A 72 -0.26 21.97 -20.81
CA SER A 72 -1.13 22.83 -21.63
C SER A 72 -2.47 23.11 -20.96
N LEU A 73 -3.09 22.12 -20.31
CA LEU A 73 -4.31 22.31 -19.53
C LEU A 73 -4.10 23.37 -18.44
N ARG A 74 -2.97 23.31 -17.73
CA ARG A 74 -2.65 24.21 -16.61
C ARG A 74 -2.30 25.62 -17.06
N GLU A 75 -1.65 25.76 -18.21
CA GLU A 75 -1.34 27.06 -18.81
C GLU A 75 -2.58 27.77 -19.35
N VAL A 76 -3.51 27.04 -19.98
CA VAL A 76 -4.61 27.63 -20.75
C VAL A 76 -5.91 27.75 -19.96
N LEU A 77 -6.24 26.76 -19.12
CA LEU A 77 -7.54 26.69 -18.45
C LEU A 77 -7.47 27.19 -17.02
N PRO A 78 -8.51 27.86 -16.49
CA PRO A 78 -8.61 28.18 -15.07
C PRO A 78 -8.85 26.91 -14.23
N VAL A 79 -8.54 26.99 -12.93
CA VAL A 79 -8.58 25.87 -11.97
C VAL A 79 -9.93 25.15 -11.97
N GLU A 80 -11.03 25.90 -12.05
CA GLU A 80 -12.39 25.36 -11.97
C GLU A 80 -12.70 24.43 -13.14
N ILE A 81 -12.24 24.78 -14.35
CA ILE A 81 -12.42 23.93 -15.53
C ILE A 81 -11.50 22.71 -15.48
N ARG A 82 -10.28 22.88 -14.95
CA ARG A 82 -9.38 21.73 -14.72
C ARG A 82 -9.96 20.75 -13.72
N ASP A 83 -10.54 21.23 -12.61
CA ASP A 83 -11.22 20.41 -11.61
C ASP A 83 -12.36 19.58 -12.24
N MET A 84 -13.10 20.14 -13.21
CA MET A 84 -14.12 19.40 -13.96
C MET A 84 -13.52 18.29 -14.83
N ILE A 85 -12.45 18.59 -15.58
CA ILE A 85 -11.76 17.62 -16.44
C ILE A 85 -11.15 16.50 -15.58
N TYR A 86 -10.50 16.85 -14.47
CA TYR A 86 -9.95 15.90 -13.52
C TYR A 86 -11.03 15.00 -12.91
N ALA A 87 -12.19 15.56 -12.53
CA ALA A 87 -13.31 14.77 -12.04
C ALA A 87 -13.80 13.76 -13.08
N ASP A 88 -13.86 14.15 -14.36
CA ASP A 88 -14.24 13.26 -15.46
C ASP A 88 -13.22 12.12 -15.64
N LEU A 89 -11.92 12.44 -15.68
CA LEU A 89 -10.83 11.45 -15.77
C LEU A 89 -10.88 10.43 -14.64
N LEU A 90 -11.10 10.89 -13.40
CA LEU A 90 -11.22 10.02 -12.23
C LEU A 90 -12.49 9.15 -12.29
N SER A 91 -13.57 9.65 -12.90
CA SER A 91 -14.80 8.89 -13.08
C SER A 91 -14.64 7.72 -14.06
N ILE A 92 -13.85 7.90 -15.12
CA ILE A 92 -13.53 6.86 -16.12
C ILE A 92 -12.76 5.72 -15.45
N GLU A 93 -11.71 6.04 -14.70
CA GLU A 93 -10.85 5.03 -14.07
C GLU A 93 -11.54 4.26 -12.94
N SER A 94 -12.42 4.93 -12.19
CA SER A 94 -13.26 4.26 -11.18
C SER A 94 -14.33 3.36 -11.79
N SER A 95 -14.74 3.60 -13.04
CA SER A 95 -15.69 2.77 -13.78
C SER A 95 -15.04 1.49 -14.30
N ASP A 96 -13.80 1.58 -14.80
CA ASP A 96 -13.03 0.41 -15.27
C ASP A 96 -12.55 -0.47 -14.09
N SER A 97 -12.19 0.13 -12.95
CA SER A 97 -11.78 -0.63 -11.76
C SER A 97 -12.91 -1.49 -11.17
N LYS A 98 -14.18 -1.04 -11.29
CA LYS A 98 -15.36 -1.82 -10.87
C LYS A 98 -15.59 -3.06 -11.73
N ALA A 99 -15.13 -3.07 -12.98
CA ALA A 99 -15.23 -4.25 -13.83
C ALA A 99 -14.29 -5.39 -13.38
N ILE A 100 -13.18 -5.05 -12.71
CA ILE A 100 -12.14 -6.00 -12.26
C ILE A 100 -12.46 -6.59 -10.87
N HIS A 101 -13.21 -5.86 -10.02
CA HIS A 101 -13.54 -6.29 -8.65
C HIS A 101 -14.80 -7.15 -8.50
N ASN A 102 -15.47 -7.53 -9.59
CA ASN A 102 -16.61 -8.46 -9.56
C ASN A 102 -16.18 -9.94 -9.42
N HIS A 103 -15.13 -10.22 -8.65
CA HIS A 103 -14.85 -11.57 -8.17
C HIS A 103 -15.62 -11.78 -6.85
N PRO A 104 -16.60 -12.70 -6.80
CA PRO A 104 -17.46 -12.86 -5.66
C PRO A 104 -16.75 -13.76 -4.65
N ASP A 105 -16.06 -13.17 -3.68
CA ASP A 105 -15.80 -13.79 -2.38
C ASP A 105 -15.10 -12.77 -1.48
N ASN A 106 -15.91 -11.96 -0.78
CA ASN A 106 -15.58 -11.55 0.57
C ASN A 106 -16.83 -11.01 1.26
N HIS A 107 -17.55 -11.97 1.85
CA HIS A 107 -18.35 -11.72 3.03
C HIS A 107 -17.48 -11.08 4.10
N LEU A 108 -17.80 -9.84 4.51
CA LEU A 108 -17.80 -9.38 5.89
C LEU A 108 -18.28 -7.93 5.90
N ASN A 109 -19.49 -7.73 6.42
CA ASN A 109 -19.95 -6.42 6.88
C ASN A 109 -18.93 -5.89 7.89
N ILE A 110 -18.19 -4.84 7.53
CA ILE A 110 -17.39 -4.07 8.46
C ILE A 110 -17.66 -2.60 8.14
N PHE A 111 -18.00 -1.88 9.19
CA PHE A 111 -18.00 -0.43 9.40
C PHE A 111 -17.08 0.39 8.47
N PRO A 112 -17.41 1.69 8.25
CA PRO A 112 -16.94 2.47 7.11
C PRO A 112 -15.42 2.38 6.92
N GLN A 113 -15.02 1.87 5.76
CA GLN A 113 -13.62 1.70 5.41
C GLN A 113 -12.94 3.08 5.32
N ALA A 114 -12.25 3.45 6.40
CA ALA A 114 -11.20 4.45 6.39
C ALA A 114 -10.01 3.95 5.52
N PRO A 115 -9.07 4.83 5.16
CA PRO A 115 -8.49 4.99 3.82
C PRO A 115 -7.42 3.94 3.48
N HIS A 116 -7.85 2.75 3.06
CA HIS A 116 -6.96 1.73 2.48
C HIS A 116 -7.41 1.24 1.09
N GLN A 117 -8.19 2.02 0.35
CA GLN A 117 -8.57 1.70 -1.03
C GLN A 117 -8.20 2.79 -2.04
N PHE A 118 -6.92 3.13 -2.10
CA PHE A 118 -6.42 3.78 -3.29
C PHE A 118 -5.36 2.87 -3.91
N THR A 119 -5.78 2.00 -4.84
CA THR A 119 -4.90 1.66 -5.95
C THR A 119 -4.73 2.94 -6.74
N ASP A 120 -3.53 3.53 -6.68
CA ASP A 120 -3.25 4.81 -7.31
C ASP A 120 -3.75 4.83 -8.75
N PRO A 121 -4.78 5.66 -9.05
CA PRO A 121 -5.20 5.90 -10.42
C PRO A 121 -3.96 6.31 -11.23
N TYR A 122 -3.81 5.82 -12.46
CA TYR A 122 -2.66 6.13 -13.32
C TYR A 122 -2.46 7.64 -13.44
N PHE A 123 -3.55 8.43 -13.40
CA PHE A 123 -3.51 9.89 -13.46
C PHE A 123 -2.93 10.56 -12.19
N ILE A 124 -2.71 9.85 -11.08
CA ILE A 124 -2.07 10.40 -9.87
C ILE A 124 -0.54 10.24 -9.90
N GLN A 125 0.01 9.36 -10.73
CA GLN A 125 1.45 9.11 -10.70
C GLN A 125 2.23 10.30 -11.29
N THR A 126 3.14 10.88 -10.49
CA THR A 126 4.01 12.02 -10.87
C THR A 126 4.77 11.76 -12.16
N ALA A 127 5.12 10.50 -12.38
CA ALA A 127 5.76 10.04 -13.59
C ALA A 127 4.99 10.54 -14.81
N TYR A 128 3.66 10.42 -14.86
CA TYR A 128 2.88 10.73 -16.06
C TYR A 128 2.39 12.18 -16.13
N VAL A 129 1.94 12.74 -15.00
CA VAL A 129 1.23 14.02 -15.00
C VAL A 129 2.08 15.20 -14.50
N GLY A 130 3.22 14.91 -13.86
CA GLY A 130 4.04 15.92 -13.19
C GLY A 130 3.55 16.27 -11.78
N ASP A 131 4.43 16.86 -10.97
CA ASP A 131 4.18 17.05 -9.53
C ASP A 131 3.02 18.01 -9.25
N GLU A 132 2.93 19.10 -10.00
CA GLU A 132 1.94 20.13 -9.71
C GLU A 132 0.53 19.77 -10.25
N ALA A 133 0.41 19.05 -11.37
CA ALA A 133 -0.88 18.48 -11.79
C ALA A 133 -1.35 17.39 -10.81
N ARG A 134 -0.41 16.54 -10.33
CA ARG A 134 -0.70 15.56 -9.27
C ARG A 134 -1.22 16.25 -8.01
N ALA A 135 -0.60 17.33 -7.58
CA ALA A 135 -1.04 18.06 -6.38
C ALA A 135 -2.47 18.61 -6.54
N GLU A 136 -2.82 19.15 -7.72
CA GLU A 136 -4.19 19.59 -8.03
C GLU A 136 -5.20 18.44 -7.99
N LEU A 137 -4.87 17.31 -8.65
CA LEU A 137 -5.68 16.09 -8.68
C LEU A 137 -5.90 15.51 -7.28
N LEU A 138 -4.85 15.37 -6.49
CA LEU A 138 -4.95 14.90 -5.11
C LEU A 138 -5.79 15.84 -4.26
N ASN A 139 -5.59 17.16 -4.39
CA ASN A 139 -6.42 18.12 -3.68
C ASN A 139 -7.91 17.98 -4.07
N LEU A 140 -8.22 17.72 -5.35
CA LEU A 140 -9.59 17.42 -5.78
C LEU A 140 -10.13 16.14 -5.15
N ILE A 141 -9.37 15.04 -5.22
CA ILE A 141 -9.76 13.75 -4.63
C ILE A 141 -10.01 13.89 -3.14
N TYR A 142 -9.08 14.53 -2.42
CA TYR A 142 -9.24 14.78 -1.00
C TYR A 142 -10.46 15.67 -0.73
N ARG A 143 -10.72 16.72 -1.53
CA ARG A 143 -11.92 17.55 -1.39
C ARG A 143 -13.20 16.75 -1.59
N GLN A 144 -13.24 15.82 -2.55
CA GLN A 144 -14.41 14.99 -2.84
C GLN A 144 -14.63 13.90 -1.79
N HIS A 145 -13.58 13.16 -1.42
CA HIS A 145 -13.65 12.06 -0.47
C HIS A 145 -13.86 12.53 0.96
N PHE A 146 -13.25 13.66 1.31
CA PHE A 146 -13.24 14.17 2.68
C PHE A 146 -14.11 15.43 2.82
N GLN A 147 -15.05 15.71 1.91
CA GLN A 147 -15.97 16.85 2.06
C GLN A 147 -16.70 16.79 3.40
N LYS A 148 -17.23 15.60 3.72
CA LYS A 148 -17.86 15.25 4.98
C LYS A 148 -17.30 13.90 5.45
N CYS A 149 -16.83 13.83 6.68
CA CYS A 149 -16.38 12.58 7.27
C CYS A 149 -17.13 12.30 8.57
N GLU A 150 -17.60 11.06 8.70
CA GLU A 150 -18.26 10.54 9.89
C GLU A 150 -17.40 9.38 10.41
N TYR A 151 -16.93 9.50 11.64
CA TYR A 151 -16.09 8.49 12.28
C TYR A 151 -16.71 8.05 13.59
N ASP A 152 -16.82 6.73 13.77
CA ASP A 152 -16.96 6.15 15.11
C ASP A 152 -15.64 6.40 15.86
N LEU A 153 -15.71 6.92 17.08
CA LEU A 153 -14.55 7.40 17.84
C LEU A 153 -13.58 6.25 18.19
N GLY A 154 -12.61 6.04 17.30
CA GLY A 154 -11.34 5.36 17.55
C GLY A 154 -10.20 6.37 17.48
N VAL A 155 -9.36 6.43 18.52
CA VAL A 155 -8.25 7.39 18.66
C VAL A 155 -7.29 7.35 17.47
N GLU A 156 -7.04 6.15 16.97
CA GLU A 156 -6.17 5.92 15.81
C GLU A 156 -6.70 6.55 14.52
N SER A 157 -8.03 6.56 14.33
CA SER A 157 -8.66 7.13 13.12
C SER A 157 -8.52 8.65 13.08
N LEU A 158 -8.66 9.31 14.23
CA LEU A 158 -8.48 10.75 14.35
C LEU A 158 -7.00 11.14 14.18
N HIS A 159 -6.09 10.35 14.75
CA HIS A 159 -4.65 10.54 14.53
C HIS A 159 -4.29 10.41 13.05
N ALA A 160 -4.79 9.37 12.38
CA ALA A 160 -4.54 9.12 10.97
C ALA A 160 -4.98 10.29 10.07
N LEU A 161 -6.10 10.97 10.37
CA LEU A 161 -6.48 12.17 9.61
C LEU A 161 -5.42 13.29 9.67
N GLY A 162 -4.75 13.42 10.81
CA GLY A 162 -3.73 14.44 11.07
C GLY A 162 -2.31 14.06 10.65
N THR A 163 -2.04 12.79 10.39
CA THR A 163 -0.69 12.28 10.10
C THR A 163 -0.56 11.56 8.77
N MET A 164 -1.62 10.92 8.28
CA MET A 164 -1.58 10.14 7.07
C MET A 164 -1.43 11.05 5.84
N ASP A 165 -0.39 10.78 5.08
CA ASP A 165 -0.14 11.35 3.76
C ASP A 165 0.14 10.18 2.84
N THR A 166 -0.93 9.52 2.38
CA THR A 166 -0.88 8.27 1.59
C THR A 166 -0.01 8.39 0.35
N TYR A 167 0.17 9.61 -0.16
CA TYR A 167 0.84 9.89 -1.42
C TYR A 167 2.15 10.68 -1.24
N ASP A 168 2.64 10.89 -0.01
CA ASP A 168 3.84 11.68 0.29
C ASP A 168 3.84 13.07 -0.39
N THR A 169 2.70 13.76 -0.35
CA THR A 169 2.49 15.05 -1.04
C THR A 169 2.44 16.25 -0.11
N GLY A 170 2.55 16.03 1.20
CA GLY A 170 2.32 17.02 2.24
C GLY A 170 0.84 17.35 2.46
N LEU A 171 -0.08 16.70 1.75
CA LEU A 171 -1.52 16.85 1.90
C LEU A 171 -2.04 15.86 2.94
N LYS A 172 -2.67 16.39 3.98
CA LYS A 172 -3.25 15.62 5.07
C LYS A 172 -4.78 15.70 4.99
N PRO A 173 -5.52 14.59 5.11
CA PRO A 173 -6.99 14.60 5.05
C PRO A 173 -7.62 15.70 5.89
N LEU A 174 -7.12 15.89 7.12
CA LEU A 174 -7.64 16.88 8.06
C LEU A 174 -7.55 18.32 7.55
N ARG A 175 -6.56 18.64 6.69
CA ARG A 175 -6.46 19.96 6.04
C ARG A 175 -7.54 20.18 4.99
N VAL A 176 -8.14 19.11 4.47
CA VAL A 176 -9.07 19.14 3.34
C VAL A 176 -10.53 18.93 3.78
N VAL A 177 -10.74 18.26 4.92
CA VAL A 177 -12.06 18.10 5.56
C VAL A 177 -12.77 19.42 5.84
N ARG A 178 -14.03 19.57 5.41
CA ARG A 178 -14.87 20.74 5.71
C ARG A 178 -15.87 20.43 6.81
N ASP A 179 -16.50 19.27 6.79
CA ASP A 179 -17.44 18.84 7.82
C ASP A 179 -16.91 17.55 8.49
N LEU A 180 -16.53 17.64 9.76
CA LEU A 180 -16.07 16.50 10.56
C LEU A 180 -17.10 16.19 11.66
N THR A 181 -17.71 15.00 11.60
CA THR A 181 -18.55 14.47 12.66
C THR A 181 -17.85 13.31 13.34
N LEU A 182 -17.64 13.42 14.65
CA LEU A 182 -17.16 12.33 15.49
C LEU A 182 -18.34 11.74 16.27
N CYS A 183 -18.60 10.46 16.05
CA CYS A 183 -19.65 9.69 16.71
C CYS A 183 -19.06 8.94 17.89
N TRP A 184 -19.49 9.26 19.10
CA TRP A 184 -19.03 8.64 20.33
C TRP A 184 -20.13 7.77 20.93
N ALA A 185 -19.90 6.47 21.05
CA ALA A 185 -20.77 5.59 21.82
C ALA A 185 -20.04 5.13 23.10
N PRO A 186 -20.30 5.75 24.28
CA PRO A 186 -19.56 5.42 25.50
C PRO A 186 -19.65 3.95 25.92
N ASP A 187 -20.73 3.27 25.52
CA ASP A 187 -21.02 1.88 25.86
C ASP A 187 -20.39 0.87 24.88
N GLN A 188 -19.93 1.32 23.71
CA GLN A 188 -19.38 0.46 22.63
C GLN A 188 -17.92 0.80 22.27
N CYS A 189 -17.52 2.06 22.40
CA CYS A 189 -16.17 2.51 22.19
C CYS A 189 -15.31 2.18 23.42
N GLU A 190 -14.03 1.88 23.21
CA GLU A 190 -13.05 1.78 24.30
C GLU A 190 -13.21 2.97 25.26
N PRO A 191 -13.07 2.76 26.58
CA PRO A 191 -13.16 3.86 27.52
C PRO A 191 -12.18 4.96 27.07
N LEU A 192 -12.57 6.24 27.22
CA LEU A 192 -11.77 7.46 27.00
C LEU A 192 -10.50 7.53 27.88
N ARG A 193 -9.86 6.39 28.14
CA ARG A 193 -8.60 6.26 28.84
C ARG A 193 -7.53 6.64 27.86
N ASP A 194 -7.02 7.85 28.01
CA ASP A 194 -5.79 8.24 27.36
C ASP A 194 -4.68 7.29 27.79
N PRO A 195 -3.98 6.62 26.84
CA PRO A 195 -2.79 5.83 27.14
C PRO A 195 -1.81 6.56 28.07
N GLU A 196 -1.70 7.89 27.96
CA GLU A 196 -0.84 8.76 28.80
C GLU A 196 -1.21 8.72 30.30
N PHE A 197 -2.47 8.47 30.64
CA PHE A 197 -2.98 8.46 32.02
C PHE A 197 -3.32 7.05 32.53
N THR A 198 -3.00 6.00 31.77
CA THR A 198 -3.18 4.62 32.23
C THR A 198 -1.92 4.07 32.87
N SER A 199 -2.07 3.30 33.94
CA SER A 199 -0.97 2.56 34.56
C SER A 199 -0.60 1.29 33.78
N ASP A 200 -1.41 0.92 32.78
CA ASP A 200 -1.28 -0.31 32.00
C ASP A 200 -0.48 -0.04 30.73
N LYS A 201 0.81 -0.40 30.78
CA LYS A 201 1.76 -0.25 29.66
C LYS A 201 1.45 -1.16 28.47
N THR A 202 0.42 -2.01 28.54
CA THR A 202 0.00 -2.87 27.43
C THR A 202 -0.95 -2.17 26.46
N LEU A 203 -1.58 -1.06 26.88
CA LEU A 203 -2.32 -0.15 26.00
C LEU A 203 -1.33 0.66 25.16
N ALA A 204 -0.76 0.03 24.14
CA ALA A 204 -0.07 0.72 23.08
C ALA A 204 -1.12 1.46 22.23
N GLY A 205 -1.06 2.79 22.21
CA GLY A 205 -2.00 3.60 21.45
C GLY A 205 -1.55 5.06 21.40
N THR A 206 -2.04 5.81 20.41
CA THR A 206 -1.78 7.24 20.31
C THR A 206 -2.50 7.98 21.46
N PRO A 207 -1.82 8.87 22.21
CA PRO A 207 -2.49 9.72 23.20
C PRO A 207 -3.58 10.61 22.60
N TRP A 208 -4.66 10.87 23.34
CA TRP A 208 -5.72 11.78 22.88
C TRP A 208 -5.18 13.19 22.66
N ARG A 209 -4.25 13.61 23.51
CA ARG A 209 -3.60 14.93 23.38
C ARG A 209 -3.05 15.14 21.97
N LEU A 210 -2.32 14.18 21.41
CA LEU A 210 -1.75 14.29 20.06
C LEU A 210 -2.84 14.37 18.98
N CYS A 211 -3.95 13.64 19.16
CA CYS A 211 -5.07 13.67 18.23
C CYS A 211 -5.77 15.04 18.24
N PHE A 212 -5.98 15.61 19.42
CA PHE A 212 -6.52 16.96 19.57
C PHE A 212 -5.56 18.05 19.09
N GLU A 213 -4.25 17.87 19.26
CA GLU A 213 -3.25 18.78 18.68
C GLU A 213 -3.39 18.87 17.15
N HIS A 214 -3.65 17.75 16.46
CA HIS A 214 -3.94 17.77 15.03
C HIS A 214 -5.23 18.52 14.70
N LEU A 215 -6.31 18.33 15.46
CA LEU A 215 -7.55 19.08 15.27
C LEU A 215 -7.37 20.58 15.50
N LEU A 216 -6.61 20.95 16.53
CA LEU A 216 -6.29 22.34 16.83
C LEU A 216 -5.41 22.96 15.74
N SER A 217 -4.58 22.16 15.05
CA SER A 217 -3.77 22.63 13.92
C SER A 217 -4.59 23.00 12.67
N VAL A 218 -5.90 22.74 12.64
CA VAL A 218 -6.82 23.12 11.56
C VAL A 218 -7.25 24.60 11.68
N GLU A 219 -6.46 25.42 12.35
CA GLU A 219 -6.80 26.81 12.66
C GLU A 219 -7.21 27.59 11.40
N GLN A 220 -8.37 28.25 11.51
CA GLN A 220 -8.93 29.23 10.57
C GLN A 220 -9.32 28.74 9.18
N LYS A 221 -9.68 27.46 9.05
CA LYS A 221 -10.31 27.00 7.81
C LYS A 221 -11.74 27.55 7.69
N ALA A 222 -11.93 28.56 6.82
CA ALA A 222 -13.23 29.18 6.59
C ALA A 222 -14.32 28.13 6.25
N GLY A 223 -15.43 28.12 7.00
CA GLY A 223 -16.52 27.16 6.77
C GLY A 223 -16.23 25.72 7.19
N PHE A 224 -15.16 25.47 7.97
CA PHE A 224 -15.00 24.18 8.65
C PHE A 224 -16.03 24.04 9.78
N ARG A 225 -16.66 22.87 9.87
CA ARG A 225 -17.61 22.51 10.92
C ARG A 225 -17.14 21.24 11.60
N PHE A 226 -17.09 21.29 12.93
CA PHE A 226 -16.82 20.16 13.78
C PHE A 226 -18.05 19.83 14.60
N LYS A 227 -18.46 18.57 14.61
CA LYS A 227 -19.57 18.06 15.43
C LYS A 227 -19.09 16.84 16.21
N LEU A 228 -19.34 16.84 17.52
CA LEU A 228 -19.21 15.67 18.37
C LEU A 228 -20.62 15.18 18.70
N GLU A 229 -20.96 13.99 18.23
CA GLU A 229 -22.22 13.32 18.50
C GLU A 229 -22.01 12.27 19.59
N VAL A 230 -22.70 12.39 20.72
CA VAL A 230 -22.66 11.38 21.78
C VAL A 230 -23.89 10.50 21.65
N ILE A 231 -23.66 9.26 21.23
CA ILE A 231 -24.63 8.19 21.10
C ILE A 231 -24.71 7.47 22.44
N LEU A 232 -25.65 7.89 23.28
CA LEU A 232 -25.98 7.17 24.50
C LEU A 232 -26.82 5.95 24.12
N GLY A 233 -26.42 4.75 24.53
CA GLY A 233 -27.25 3.57 24.36
C GLY A 233 -28.58 3.77 25.09
N LEU A 234 -29.68 3.85 24.33
CA LEU A 234 -31.02 3.71 24.91
C LEU A 234 -31.19 2.22 25.27
N TYR A 235 -30.77 1.87 26.48
CA TYR A 235 -31.30 0.70 27.17
C TYR A 235 -32.70 1.00 27.70
#